data_AF-A0A259KYU1-F1
#
_entry.id   AF-A0A259KYU1-F1
#
_cell.length_a   1.000
_cell.length_b   1.000
_cell.length_c   1.000
_cell.angle_alpha   90.00
_cell.angle_beta   90.00
_cell.angle_gamma   90.00
#
_symmetry.space_group_name_H-M   'P 1'
#
loop_
_entity.id
_entity.type
_entity.pdbx_description
1 polymer ?
#
loop_
_entity_poly.entity_id
_entity_poly.type
_entity_poly.pdbx_seq_one_letter_code
_entity_poly.pdbx_strand_id
1 'polypeptide(L)'
;LVVFDEAHKLRNLYQANGSKRAKALVEATEFADSRVLLSATPIQNNLMELYGLSQVIDPHFFGDEKSFRALYVNRQRDQQSLDDLKGRIRPLCHRTLRRQVQEEGGINFTNRYSITQDFTPLPEEWALYEKLSQYLQRPDNEAINPRARHLVSMGLRKILASSSFAVADTLKGMIERLERQRQLDEEALSDLEEIDDWAESLEQGDADNNDEVTNVESARPTNKLSEEIAQLSEYRDLAKSITSNAKGQALLVVLEKALTMTERLGGQRKAVVFTESCRTQQYLQDLLEASGYAGRTVLLNGSNTDARSKAIYQEWLAEHKGSARVSGSKPADMKAALVDRFRSEKADILISTEAGGEGINLQFCSVLINYDLPWNPQKVEQRIGRVHRYGQKNDVVVVNFVNRKNPADRRVFQLLDEKLKLFEGVFGASDEVLGAIEGSIDIERRIYEIYQNCRTDKDIEYQFDQLQQSLEETLAARETAAREALL
;
A
#
# COMPACT_ATOMS: atom_id res chain seq x y z
N LEU A 1 19.57 -17.14 18.67
CA LEU A 1 19.44 -16.33 17.44
C LEU A 1 17.95 -16.15 17.12
N VAL A 2 17.51 -14.91 16.99
CA VAL A 2 16.16 -14.55 16.52
C VAL A 2 16.31 -13.79 15.20
N VAL A 3 15.46 -14.12 14.23
CA VAL A 3 15.45 -13.46 12.91
C VAL A 3 14.10 -12.76 12.74
N PHE A 4 14.15 -11.45 12.50
CA PHE A 4 12.98 -10.64 12.19
C PHE A 4 12.96 -10.38 10.69
N ASP A 5 12.01 -11.00 9.99
CA ASP A 5 11.74 -10.69 8.59
C ASP A 5 10.79 -9.49 8.47
N GLU A 6 10.92 -8.72 7.39
CA GLU A 6 10.23 -7.44 7.19
C GLU A 6 10.40 -6.48 8.39
N ALA A 7 11.64 -6.35 8.85
CA ALA A 7 12.00 -5.63 10.07
C ALA A 7 11.59 -4.15 10.08
N HIS A 8 11.25 -3.56 8.93
CA HIS A 8 10.70 -2.21 8.84
C HIS A 8 9.45 -2.03 9.73
N LYS A 9 8.74 -3.10 10.11
CA LYS A 9 7.61 -3.07 11.07
C LYS A 9 8.02 -2.71 12.51
N LEU A 10 9.31 -2.79 12.83
CA LEU A 10 9.86 -2.48 14.16
C LEU A 10 10.40 -1.05 14.27
N ARG A 11 10.38 -0.27 13.19
CA ARG A 11 10.99 1.08 13.10
C ARG A 11 10.52 2.08 14.16
N ASN A 12 9.28 1.97 14.64
CA ASN A 12 8.68 2.92 15.58
C ASN A 12 8.83 2.49 17.05
N LEU A 13 9.73 1.55 17.35
CA LEU A 13 9.97 1.05 18.71
C LEU A 13 10.31 2.17 19.70
N TYR A 14 11.08 3.16 19.24
CA TYR A 14 11.56 4.28 20.06
C TYR A 14 10.44 5.18 20.60
N GLN A 15 9.27 5.18 19.95
CA GLN A 15 8.16 6.04 20.36
C GLN A 15 7.46 5.49 21.61
N ALA A 16 7.11 6.38 22.55
CA ALA A 16 6.35 6.01 23.75
C ALA A 16 5.01 5.34 23.39
N ASN A 17 4.32 5.85 22.36
CA ASN A 17 3.08 5.29 21.79
C ASN A 17 3.32 4.40 20.56
N GLY A 18 4.55 3.92 20.36
CA GLY A 18 4.89 3.04 19.24
C GLY A 18 4.12 1.71 19.28
N SER A 19 4.23 0.93 18.20
CA SER A 19 3.50 -0.33 18.03
C SER A 19 3.63 -1.25 19.26
N LYS A 20 2.50 -1.46 19.96
CA LYS A 20 2.41 -2.39 21.10
C LYS A 20 2.87 -3.79 20.71
N ARG A 21 2.56 -4.22 19.48
CA ARG A 21 3.00 -5.50 18.92
C ARG A 21 4.53 -5.55 18.77
N ALA A 22 5.16 -4.48 18.28
CA ALA A 22 6.61 -4.43 18.14
C ALA A 22 7.33 -4.49 19.49
N LYS A 23 6.84 -3.75 20.49
CA LYS A 23 7.40 -3.78 21.85
C LYS A 23 7.29 -5.17 22.47
N ALA A 24 6.09 -5.76 22.45
CA ALA A 24 5.87 -7.10 22.98
C ALA A 24 6.75 -8.16 22.29
N LEU A 25 7.00 -8.03 20.98
CA LEU A 25 7.85 -8.96 20.24
C LEU A 25 9.33 -8.82 20.65
N VAL A 26 9.82 -7.59 20.83
CA VAL A 26 11.20 -7.34 21.28
C VAL A 26 11.40 -7.81 22.73
N GLU A 27 10.45 -7.52 23.62
CA GLU A 27 10.43 -8.00 25.01
C GLU A 27 10.42 -9.54 25.07
N ALA A 28 9.53 -10.17 24.30
CA ALA A 28 9.44 -11.63 24.23
C ALA A 28 10.71 -12.29 23.69
N THR A 29 11.61 -11.54 23.06
CA THR A 29 12.87 -12.04 22.47
C THR A 29 14.11 -11.44 23.16
N GLU A 30 13.98 -10.89 24.37
CA GLU A 30 15.11 -10.41 25.18
C GLU A 30 16.11 -11.50 25.55
N PHE A 31 15.64 -12.74 25.69
CA PHE A 31 16.51 -13.89 25.99
C PHE A 31 17.47 -14.24 24.84
N ALA A 32 17.30 -13.67 23.65
CA ALA A 32 18.07 -14.06 22.47
C ALA A 32 19.44 -13.38 22.42
N ASP A 33 20.51 -14.19 22.44
CA ASP A 33 21.92 -13.70 22.38
C ASP A 33 22.28 -12.99 21.06
N SER A 34 21.49 -13.17 20.01
CA SER A 34 21.76 -12.58 18.69
C SER A 34 20.46 -12.32 17.95
N ARG A 35 20.39 -11.17 17.29
CA ARG A 35 19.23 -10.71 16.52
C ARG A 35 19.66 -10.34 15.11
N VAL A 36 18.90 -10.80 14.11
CA VAL A 36 19.10 -10.45 12.70
C VAL A 36 17.85 -9.79 12.18
N LEU A 37 17.99 -8.62 11.58
CA LEU A 37 16.91 -7.88 10.94
C LEU A 37 17.04 -8.02 9.42
N LEU A 38 16.00 -8.52 8.77
CA LEU A 38 15.90 -8.59 7.30
C LEU A 38 14.86 -7.56 6.85
N SER A 39 15.26 -6.61 6.01
CA SER A 39 14.33 -5.64 5.42
C SER A 39 14.88 -5.16 4.07
N ALA A 40 14.03 -5.16 3.04
CA ALA A 40 14.38 -4.59 1.74
C ALA A 40 14.47 -3.04 1.80
N THR A 41 13.69 -2.43 2.71
CA THR A 41 13.61 -0.97 2.89
C THR A 41 13.75 -0.64 4.38
N PRO A 42 14.98 -0.63 4.94
CA PRO A 42 15.18 -0.36 6.37
C PRO A 42 14.83 1.09 6.76
N ILE A 43 14.87 2.03 5.81
CA ILE A 43 14.42 3.41 5.98
C ILE A 43 13.40 3.68 4.87
N GLN A 44 12.24 4.20 5.26
CA GLN A 44 11.14 4.58 4.38
C GLN A 44 10.80 6.07 4.49
N ASN A 45 10.89 6.66 5.69
CA ASN A 45 10.38 8.02 5.91
C ASN A 45 11.38 9.00 6.51
N ASN A 46 12.08 8.61 7.57
CA ASN A 46 12.98 9.51 8.29
C ASN A 46 14.12 8.75 8.97
N LEU A 47 15.19 9.46 9.35
CA LEU A 47 16.35 8.86 10.03
C LEU A 47 16.04 8.28 11.41
N MET A 48 14.92 8.64 12.05
CA MET A 48 14.53 8.06 13.33
C MET A 48 14.11 6.60 13.19
N GLU A 49 13.67 6.17 12.01
CA GLU A 49 13.38 4.76 11.74
C GLU A 49 14.65 3.90 11.88
N LEU A 50 15.80 4.40 11.43
CA LEU A 50 17.08 3.72 11.61
C LEU A 50 17.47 3.65 13.08
N TYR A 51 17.24 4.71 13.84
CA TYR A 51 17.43 4.69 15.30
C TYR A 51 16.55 3.61 15.94
N GLY A 52 15.25 3.56 15.61
CA GLY A 52 14.35 2.53 16.12
C GLY A 52 14.77 1.10 15.78
N LEU A 53 15.20 0.84 14.54
CA LEU A 53 15.72 -0.48 14.14
C LEU A 53 17.01 -0.84 14.87
N SER A 54 17.92 0.13 15.06
CA SER A 54 19.16 -0.12 15.78
C SER A 54 18.92 -0.54 17.24
N GLN A 55 17.89 0.03 17.89
CA GLN A 55 17.54 -0.32 19.27
C GLN A 55 17.05 -1.77 19.41
N VAL A 56 16.48 -2.33 18.35
CA VAL A 56 16.11 -3.75 18.34
C VAL A 56 17.35 -4.64 18.38
N ILE A 57 18.46 -4.22 17.75
CA ILE A 57 19.72 -4.99 17.76
C ILE A 57 20.48 -4.71 19.07
N ASP A 58 20.75 -3.44 19.35
CA ASP A 58 21.45 -2.96 20.53
C ASP A 58 20.84 -1.61 20.98
N PRO A 59 20.11 -1.57 22.12
CA PRO A 59 19.49 -0.37 22.67
C PRO A 59 20.46 0.79 22.92
N HIS A 60 21.75 0.51 23.09
CA HIS A 60 22.76 1.50 23.44
C HIS A 60 23.58 1.97 22.24
N PHE A 61 23.33 1.42 21.04
CA PHE A 61 24.19 1.63 19.88
C PHE A 61 24.38 3.11 19.52
N PHE A 62 23.30 3.90 19.54
CA PHE A 62 23.32 5.34 19.26
C PHE A 62 23.18 6.22 20.52
N GLY A 63 23.04 5.62 21.71
CA GLY A 63 22.67 6.34 22.93
C GLY A 63 21.19 6.72 22.95
N ASP A 64 20.86 7.85 23.55
CA ASP A 64 19.48 8.32 23.71
C ASP A 64 18.93 9.08 22.48
N GLU A 65 17.60 9.17 22.41
CA GLU A 65 16.88 9.76 21.27
C GLU A 65 17.26 11.22 21.05
N LYS A 66 17.46 12.00 22.13
CA LYS A 66 17.75 13.44 22.02
C LYS A 66 19.14 13.66 21.44
N SER A 67 20.11 12.87 21.88
CA SER A 67 21.47 12.88 21.36
C SER A 67 21.50 12.50 19.88
N PHE A 68 20.81 11.42 19.48
CA PHE A 68 20.73 11.01 18.07
C PHE A 68 20.11 12.11 17.19
N ARG A 69 19.01 12.73 17.65
CA ARG A 69 18.36 13.83 16.94
C ARG A 69 19.30 15.03 16.76
N ALA A 70 19.99 15.43 17.82
CA ALA A 70 20.88 16.58 17.79
C ALA A 70 22.09 16.38 16.86
N LEU A 71 22.63 15.15 16.83
CA LEU A 71 23.79 14.81 16.03
C LEU A 71 23.46 14.57 14.56
N TYR A 72 22.37 13.86 14.26
CA TYR A 72 22.13 13.35 12.91
C TYR A 72 20.85 13.86 12.25
N VAL A 73 19.76 14.09 13.01
CA VAL A 73 18.48 14.52 12.43
C VAL A 73 18.47 16.02 12.16
N ASN A 74 18.90 16.82 13.12
CA ASN A 74 18.92 18.28 12.99
C ASN A 74 20.06 18.75 12.06
N ARG A 75 21.05 17.88 11.81
CA ARG A 75 22.22 18.14 10.96
C ARG A 75 22.22 17.29 9.69
N GLN A 76 21.05 16.90 9.18
CA GLN A 76 20.93 16.09 7.96
C GLN A 76 21.58 16.70 6.72
N ARG A 77 21.81 18.02 6.69
CA ARG A 77 22.47 18.73 5.58
C ARG A 77 23.99 18.84 5.76
N ASP A 78 24.53 18.40 6.90
CA ASP A 78 25.95 18.41 7.18
C ASP A 78 26.58 17.08 6.76
N GLN A 79 27.46 17.15 5.77
CA GLN A 79 28.12 15.98 5.19
C GLN A 79 28.95 15.21 6.23
N GLN A 80 29.61 15.93 7.14
CA GLN A 80 30.45 15.30 8.16
C GLN A 80 29.63 14.45 9.15
N SER A 81 28.45 14.95 9.51
CA SER A 81 27.48 14.22 10.34
C SER A 81 26.93 12.97 9.63
N LEU A 82 26.70 13.04 8.31
CA LEU A 82 26.24 11.89 7.52
C LEU A 82 27.32 10.82 7.35
N ASP A 83 28.57 11.21 7.13
CA ASP A 83 29.66 10.26 6.96
C ASP A 83 30.02 9.55 8.27
N ASP A 84 29.95 10.25 9.41
CA ASP A 84 30.02 9.62 10.73
C ASP A 84 28.89 8.59 10.92
N LEU A 85 27.66 8.96 10.57
CA LEU A 85 26.50 8.07 10.66
C LEU A 85 26.69 6.81 9.79
N LYS A 86 27.14 6.96 8.54
CA LYS A 86 27.45 5.84 7.64
C LYS A 86 28.54 4.94 8.23
N GLY A 87 29.60 5.53 8.77
CA GLY A 87 30.69 4.81 9.41
C GLY A 87 30.21 3.94 10.58
N ARG A 88 29.32 4.49 11.42
CA ARG A 88 28.71 3.75 12.53
C ARG A 88 27.74 2.67 12.06
N ILE A 89 26.93 2.91 11.04
CA ILE A 89 25.94 1.93 10.56
C ILE A 89 26.58 0.75 9.82
N ARG A 90 27.70 0.97 9.13
CA ARG A 90 28.38 -0.04 8.31
C ARG A 90 28.58 -1.42 8.97
N PRO A 91 28.96 -1.54 10.26
CA PRO A 91 29.03 -2.84 10.94
C PRO A 91 27.67 -3.47 11.28
N LEU A 92 26.58 -2.69 11.36
CA LEU A 92 25.23 -3.19 11.66
C LEU A 92 24.42 -3.54 10.41
N CYS A 93 24.59 -2.77 9.34
CA CYS A 93 23.79 -2.88 8.14
C CYS A 93 24.66 -3.31 6.96
N HIS A 94 24.37 -4.48 6.42
CA HIS A 94 24.93 -4.95 5.17
C HIS A 94 23.86 -4.88 4.08
N ARG A 95 24.12 -4.11 3.04
CA ARG A 95 23.25 -3.96 1.89
C ARG A 95 24.05 -4.15 0.61
N THR A 96 23.52 -4.95 -0.30
CA THR A 96 24.09 -5.18 -1.63
C THR A 96 23.04 -4.85 -2.67
N LEU A 97 23.43 -4.08 -3.68
CA LEU A 97 22.53 -3.66 -4.75
C LEU A 97 22.52 -4.68 -5.88
N ARG A 98 21.39 -4.77 -6.58
CA ARG A 98 21.24 -5.63 -7.76
C ARG A 98 22.31 -5.38 -8.81
N ARG A 99 22.67 -4.11 -9.05
CA ARG A 99 23.74 -3.71 -9.99
C ARG A 99 25.08 -4.31 -9.66
N GLN A 100 25.46 -4.25 -8.38
CA GLN A 100 26.76 -4.70 -7.91
C GLN A 100 26.92 -6.19 -8.20
N VAL A 101 25.85 -6.97 -8.01
CA VAL A 101 25.83 -8.40 -8.33
C VAL A 101 25.80 -8.67 -9.84
N GLN A 102 25.18 -7.79 -10.63
CA GLN A 102 25.17 -7.89 -12.11
C GLN A 102 26.52 -7.54 -12.73
N GLU A 103 27.20 -6.51 -12.23
CA GLU A 103 28.55 -6.09 -12.67
C GLU A 103 29.59 -7.18 -12.46
N GLU A 104 29.42 -8.00 -11.41
CA GLU A 104 30.24 -9.19 -11.16
C GLU A 104 29.94 -10.36 -12.11
N GLY A 105 28.99 -10.22 -13.04
CA GLY A 105 28.79 -11.09 -14.20
C GLY A 105 28.02 -12.39 -13.93
N GLY A 106 27.44 -12.56 -12.74
CA GLY A 106 26.81 -13.82 -12.32
C GLY A 106 25.29 -13.95 -12.56
N ILE A 107 24.58 -12.86 -12.89
CA ILE A 107 23.11 -12.84 -12.85
C ILE A 107 22.48 -12.07 -14.02
N ASN A 108 21.70 -12.79 -14.84
CA ASN A 108 20.79 -12.21 -15.83
C ASN A 108 19.38 -12.09 -15.25
N PHE A 109 18.77 -10.92 -15.43
CA PHE A 109 17.37 -10.71 -15.10
C PHE A 109 16.53 -10.60 -16.37
N THR A 110 15.28 -11.03 -16.27
CA THR A 110 14.32 -10.93 -17.36
C THR A 110 13.85 -9.50 -17.57
N ASN A 111 13.33 -9.20 -18.75
CA ASN A 111 12.79 -7.87 -19.05
C ASN A 111 11.48 -7.65 -18.31
N ARG A 112 11.17 -6.37 -18.11
CA ARG A 112 9.89 -5.89 -17.60
C ARG A 112 9.21 -5.06 -18.69
N TYR A 113 7.95 -5.35 -18.98
CA TYR A 113 7.12 -4.60 -19.92
C TYR A 113 5.96 -3.95 -19.16
N SER A 114 5.93 -2.62 -19.12
CA SER A 114 4.82 -1.87 -18.52
C SER A 114 3.74 -1.56 -19.56
N ILE A 115 2.49 -1.90 -19.25
CA ILE A 115 1.30 -1.61 -20.06
C ILE A 115 0.39 -0.69 -19.26
N THR A 116 0.00 0.43 -19.87
CA THR A 116 -1.05 1.30 -19.32
C THR A 116 -2.38 0.98 -19.98
N GLN A 117 -3.36 0.57 -19.18
CA GLN A 117 -4.73 0.36 -19.62
C GLN A 117 -5.59 1.54 -19.19
N ASP A 118 -6.01 2.30 -20.18
CA ASP A 118 -6.90 3.42 -19.95
C ASP A 118 -8.35 2.97 -19.78
N PHE A 119 -9.09 3.67 -18.93
CA PHE A 119 -10.54 3.54 -18.84
C PHE A 119 -11.20 4.92 -18.69
N THR A 120 -12.47 4.99 -19.06
CA THR A 120 -13.31 6.18 -18.87
C THR A 120 -14.52 5.76 -18.03
N PRO A 121 -14.72 6.35 -16.83
CA PRO A 121 -15.86 6.03 -15.99
C PRO A 121 -17.18 6.28 -16.70
N LEU A 122 -18.17 5.46 -16.38
CA LEU A 122 -19.54 5.67 -16.83
C LEU A 122 -20.12 6.99 -16.26
N PRO A 123 -21.17 7.57 -16.87
CA PRO A 123 -21.77 8.81 -16.38
C PRO A 123 -22.17 8.76 -14.89
N GLU A 124 -22.72 7.63 -14.44
CA GLU A 124 -23.16 7.41 -13.06
C GLU A 124 -21.96 7.29 -12.10
N GLU A 125 -20.91 6.58 -12.50
CA GLU A 125 -19.65 6.47 -11.75
C GLU A 125 -19.00 7.84 -11.58
N TRP A 126 -19.00 8.65 -12.63
CA TRP A 126 -18.44 10.00 -12.60
C TRP A 126 -19.28 10.94 -11.73
N ALA A 127 -20.60 10.88 -11.85
CA ALA A 127 -21.50 11.69 -11.03
C ALA A 127 -21.32 11.38 -9.53
N LEU A 128 -21.17 10.09 -9.18
CA LEU A 128 -20.87 9.67 -7.80
C LEU A 128 -19.51 10.21 -7.34
N TYR A 129 -18.48 10.08 -8.17
CA TYR A 129 -17.14 10.60 -7.89
C TYR A 129 -17.15 12.11 -7.62
N GLU A 130 -17.82 12.90 -8.46
CA GLU A 130 -17.91 14.36 -8.30
C GLU A 130 -18.65 14.73 -7.00
N LYS A 131 -19.82 14.12 -6.76
CA LYS A 131 -20.62 14.35 -5.56
C LYS A 131 -19.85 14.05 -4.27
N LEU A 132 -19.19 12.89 -4.21
CA LEU A 132 -18.40 12.50 -3.05
C LEU A 132 -17.12 13.33 -2.91
N SER A 133 -16.45 13.67 -4.01
CA SER A 133 -15.27 14.54 -3.98
C SER A 133 -15.60 15.91 -3.40
N GLN A 134 -16.72 16.51 -3.82
CA GLN A 134 -17.20 17.77 -3.25
C GLN A 134 -17.55 17.64 -1.77
N TYR A 135 -18.16 16.52 -1.35
CA TYR A 135 -18.46 16.26 0.05
C TYR A 135 -17.21 16.10 0.91
N LEU A 136 -16.20 15.35 0.45
CA LEU A 136 -14.92 15.17 1.16
C LEU A 136 -14.10 16.46 1.25
N GLN A 137 -14.28 17.36 0.28
CA GLN A 137 -13.66 18.68 0.26
C GLN A 137 -14.24 19.66 1.28
N ARG A 138 -15.42 19.38 1.86
CA ARG A 138 -16.06 20.23 2.86
C ARG A 138 -15.39 20.07 4.23
N PRO A 139 -15.02 21.17 4.90
CA PRO A 139 -14.38 21.13 6.21
C PRO A 139 -15.38 20.85 7.36
N ASP A 140 -16.68 20.96 7.09
CA ASP A 140 -17.77 20.96 8.08
C ASP A 140 -18.68 19.72 8.00
N ASN A 141 -18.20 18.60 7.45
CA ASN A 141 -18.92 17.33 7.49
C ASN A 141 -18.90 16.69 8.90
N GLU A 142 -20.05 16.19 9.34
CA GLU A 142 -20.23 15.51 10.64
C GLU A 142 -19.91 14.01 10.54
N ALA A 143 -20.07 13.41 9.35
CA ALA A 143 -19.79 11.98 9.16
C ALA A 143 -18.28 11.64 9.15
N ILE A 144 -17.39 12.62 9.32
CA ILE A 144 -15.96 12.37 9.40
C ILE A 144 -15.40 13.07 10.63
N ASN A 145 -14.82 12.28 11.54
CA ASN A 145 -14.14 12.83 12.70
C ASN A 145 -13.02 13.78 12.23
N PRO A 146 -12.99 15.06 12.66
CA PRO A 146 -11.98 16.01 12.24
C PRO A 146 -10.53 15.52 12.42
N ARG A 147 -10.26 14.74 13.47
CA ARG A 147 -8.93 14.18 13.76
C ARG A 147 -8.52 13.05 12.80
N ALA A 148 -9.49 12.29 12.28
CA ALA A 148 -9.25 11.17 11.35
C ALA A 148 -9.58 11.54 9.89
N ARG A 149 -9.84 12.83 9.61
CA ARG A 149 -10.36 13.28 8.31
C ARG A 149 -9.44 12.94 7.16
N HIS A 150 -8.14 13.11 7.34
CA HIS A 150 -7.14 12.79 6.33
C HIS A 150 -7.23 11.31 5.92
N LEU A 151 -7.16 10.40 6.89
CA LEU A 151 -7.18 8.95 6.66
C LEU A 151 -8.49 8.49 6.01
N VAL A 152 -9.64 8.92 6.54
CA VAL A 152 -10.96 8.54 6.02
C VAL A 152 -11.16 9.07 4.59
N SER A 153 -10.79 10.32 4.34
CA SER A 153 -10.93 10.94 3.01
C SER A 153 -10.00 10.30 1.99
N MET A 154 -8.76 9.99 2.38
CA MET A 154 -7.82 9.26 1.52
C MET A 154 -8.33 7.86 1.21
N GLY A 155 -8.80 7.11 2.22
CA GLY A 155 -9.38 5.78 2.04
C GLY A 155 -10.59 5.79 1.11
N LEU A 156 -11.53 6.71 1.31
CA LEU A 156 -12.70 6.85 0.43
C LEU A 156 -12.34 7.20 -1.01
N ARG A 157 -11.36 8.08 -1.23
CA ARG A 157 -10.86 8.41 -2.58
C ARG A 157 -10.23 7.21 -3.26
N LYS A 158 -9.44 6.43 -2.52
CA LYS A 158 -8.83 5.17 -3.00
C LYS A 158 -9.91 4.14 -3.39
N ILE A 159 -10.95 3.97 -2.57
CA ILE A 159 -12.08 3.08 -2.92
C ILE A 159 -12.79 3.58 -4.17
N LEU A 160 -13.12 4.88 -4.26
CA LEU A 160 -13.79 5.48 -5.42
C LEU A 160 -13.04 5.26 -6.73
N ALA A 161 -11.70 5.32 -6.69
CA ALA A 161 -10.84 5.07 -7.85
C ALA A 161 -10.78 3.57 -8.24
N SER A 162 -11.09 2.66 -7.32
CA SER A 162 -11.07 1.21 -7.52
C SER A 162 -12.43 0.65 -7.98
N SER A 163 -13.49 0.99 -7.25
CA SER A 163 -14.84 0.49 -7.44
C SER A 163 -15.85 1.49 -6.88
N SER A 164 -16.72 1.97 -7.75
CA SER A 164 -17.77 2.93 -7.39
C SER A 164 -18.83 2.31 -6.47
N PHE A 165 -19.20 1.03 -6.66
CA PHE A 165 -20.20 0.38 -5.81
C PHE A 165 -19.64 -0.04 -4.45
N ALA A 166 -18.33 -0.29 -4.32
CA ALA A 166 -17.70 -0.70 -3.04
C ALA A 166 -17.78 0.38 -1.95
N VAL A 167 -18.06 1.63 -2.35
CA VAL A 167 -18.26 2.77 -1.47
C VAL A 167 -19.63 2.73 -0.78
N ALA A 168 -20.62 2.04 -1.35
CA ALA A 168 -21.98 2.00 -0.82
C ALA A 168 -22.03 1.49 0.64
N ASP A 169 -21.25 0.45 0.97
CA ASP A 169 -21.19 -0.10 2.32
C ASP A 169 -20.48 0.85 3.30
N THR A 170 -19.45 1.58 2.85
CA THR A 170 -18.81 2.62 3.67
C THR A 170 -19.80 3.74 3.98
N LEU A 171 -20.55 4.19 2.97
CA LEU A 171 -21.58 5.21 3.15
C LEU A 171 -22.69 4.72 4.07
N LYS A 172 -23.09 3.45 3.97
CA LYS A 172 -24.06 2.84 4.88
C LYS A 172 -23.57 2.91 6.33
N GLY A 173 -22.33 2.52 6.63
CA GLY A 173 -21.78 2.61 7.98
C GLY A 173 -21.69 4.06 8.50
N MET A 174 -21.35 5.02 7.63
CA MET A 174 -21.38 6.45 7.97
C MET A 174 -22.79 6.93 8.32
N ILE A 175 -23.80 6.56 7.53
CA ILE A 175 -25.21 6.88 7.76
C ILE A 175 -25.69 6.30 9.09
N GLU A 176 -25.46 5.00 9.33
CA GLU A 176 -25.87 4.34 10.58
C GLU A 176 -25.25 5.00 11.80
N ARG A 177 -23.99 5.43 11.71
CA ARG A 177 -23.33 6.17 12.80
C ARG A 177 -23.97 7.54 13.03
N LEU A 178 -24.28 8.28 11.98
CA LEU A 178 -24.99 9.57 12.11
C LEU A 178 -26.41 9.39 12.65
N GLU A 179 -27.11 8.32 12.25
CA GLU A 179 -28.44 7.97 12.77
C GLU A 179 -28.39 7.63 14.27
N ARG A 180 -27.35 6.88 14.72
CA ARG A 180 -27.10 6.66 16.15
C ARG A 180 -26.82 7.97 16.88
N GLN A 181 -25.95 8.84 16.33
CA GLN A 181 -25.69 10.16 16.91
C GLN A 181 -26.94 11.03 16.99
N ARG A 182 -27.87 10.89 16.05
CA ARG A 182 -29.18 11.56 16.08
C ARG A 182 -30.10 10.99 17.16
N GLN A 183 -29.98 9.71 17.50
CA GLN A 183 -30.75 9.03 18.55
C GLN A 183 -30.16 9.24 19.96
N LEU A 184 -28.85 9.50 20.07
CA LEU A 184 -28.08 9.62 21.32
C LEU A 184 -28.29 10.94 22.11
N ASP A 185 -29.49 11.54 22.05
CA ASP A 185 -30.00 12.38 23.15
C ASP A 185 -30.55 11.50 24.32
N GLU A 186 -30.49 10.16 24.22
CA GLU A 186 -31.16 9.25 25.17
C GLU A 186 -30.41 7.92 25.47
N GLU A 187 -29.09 7.96 25.75
CA GLU A 187 -28.26 6.91 26.44
C GLU A 187 -27.11 6.25 25.63
N ALA A 188 -25.91 6.38 26.23
CA ALA A 188 -24.72 5.52 26.19
C ALA A 188 -24.07 5.15 24.84
N LEU A 189 -22.82 5.60 24.68
CA LEU A 189 -21.86 5.06 23.72
C LEU A 189 -21.56 3.58 24.00
N SER A 190 -21.94 2.70 23.09
CA SER A 190 -21.13 1.53 22.75
C SER A 190 -21.13 1.31 21.24
N ASP A 191 -20.06 0.68 20.76
CA ASP A 191 -19.83 0.12 19.42
C ASP A 191 -19.03 1.02 18.46
N LEU A 192 -17.71 1.01 18.68
CA LEU A 192 -16.66 1.38 17.72
C LEU A 192 -15.88 0.10 17.31
N GLU A 193 -16.45 -0.73 16.43
CA GLU A 193 -15.71 -1.92 15.93
C GLU A 193 -15.66 -2.08 14.41
N GLU A 194 -16.28 -1.22 13.58
CA GLU A 194 -16.29 -1.46 12.12
C GLU A 194 -15.46 -0.47 11.27
N ILE A 195 -14.70 0.43 11.91
CA ILE A 195 -13.69 1.27 11.22
C ILE A 195 -12.26 0.71 11.43
N ASP A 196 -12.09 -0.24 12.35
CA ASP A 196 -10.80 -0.77 12.80
C ASP A 196 -10.06 -1.59 11.73
N ASP A 197 -10.77 -2.30 10.84
CA ASP A 197 -10.12 -3.10 9.78
C ASP A 197 -9.36 -2.25 8.73
N TRP A 198 -9.78 -1.00 8.52
CA TRP A 198 -9.13 -0.07 7.58
C TRP A 198 -8.05 0.79 8.26
N ALA A 199 -8.24 1.09 9.55
CA ALA A 199 -7.25 1.79 10.35
C ALA A 199 -6.04 0.88 10.61
N GLU A 200 -6.21 -0.38 11.01
CA GLU A 200 -5.09 -1.30 11.28
C GLU A 200 -4.16 -1.51 10.08
N SER A 201 -4.67 -1.38 8.85
CA SER A 201 -3.88 -1.53 7.61
C SER A 201 -3.21 -0.23 7.15
N LEU A 202 -3.70 0.94 7.56
CA LEU A 202 -3.07 2.25 7.35
C LEU A 202 -2.18 2.69 8.54
N GLU A 203 -2.39 2.12 9.72
CA GLU A 203 -1.62 2.35 10.95
C GLU A 203 -0.17 1.85 10.85
N GLN A 204 0.18 1.06 9.83
CA GLN A 204 1.58 0.74 9.56
C GLN A 204 2.36 1.92 8.97
N GLY A 205 1.69 3.03 8.59
CA GLY A 205 2.30 4.24 8.03
C GLY A 205 2.14 5.52 8.86
N ASP A 206 0.98 5.78 9.49
CA ASP A 206 0.63 7.12 9.99
C ASP A 206 0.55 7.25 11.52
N ALA A 207 1.60 6.86 12.24
CA ALA A 207 1.69 7.05 13.69
C ALA A 207 2.22 8.45 14.09
N ASP A 208 1.76 9.53 13.44
CA ASP A 208 2.31 10.88 13.67
C ASP A 208 1.28 11.96 14.00
N ASN A 209 0.17 11.61 14.68
CA ASN A 209 -0.68 12.61 15.33
C ASN A 209 -1.06 12.21 16.75
N ASN A 210 -0.24 12.67 17.70
CA ASN A 210 -0.58 12.78 19.11
C ASN A 210 -1.49 14.00 19.31
N ASP A 211 -2.71 13.81 19.77
CA ASP A 211 -3.40 14.79 20.60
C ASP A 211 -4.29 14.08 21.61
N GLU A 212 -3.98 14.29 22.89
CA GLU A 212 -4.74 13.74 24.02
C GLU A 212 -6.24 14.06 23.91
N VAL A 213 -7.03 13.12 24.40
CA VAL A 213 -8.47 13.09 24.30
C VAL A 213 -9.07 14.05 25.32
N THR A 214 -9.68 15.12 24.84
CA THR A 214 -10.69 15.87 25.60
C THR A 214 -11.98 15.82 24.78
N ASN A 215 -12.95 15.06 25.28
CA ASN A 215 -14.31 15.05 24.75
C ASN A 215 -14.90 16.45 24.96
N VAL A 216 -14.96 17.25 23.91
CA VAL A 216 -15.74 18.48 23.92
C VAL A 216 -17.12 18.14 23.38
N GLU A 217 -17.99 17.69 24.29
CA GLU A 217 -19.43 17.61 24.06
C GLU A 217 -19.97 19.03 23.90
N SER A 218 -20.46 19.32 22.70
CA SER A 218 -21.32 20.48 22.47
C SER A 218 -22.53 19.98 21.70
N ALA A 219 -23.72 20.20 22.25
CA ALA A 219 -25.00 19.84 21.64
C ALA A 219 -25.09 20.43 20.23
N ARG A 220 -25.17 19.56 19.21
CA ARG A 220 -25.13 19.95 17.80
C ARG A 220 -26.55 20.07 17.24
N PRO A 221 -26.82 21.03 16.34
CA PRO A 221 -28.16 21.25 15.79
C PRO A 221 -28.62 20.07 14.90
N THR A 222 -29.74 19.44 15.28
CA THR A 222 -30.34 18.22 14.70
C THR A 222 -30.69 18.32 13.20
N ASN A 223 -30.89 19.54 12.68
CA ASN A 223 -31.21 19.76 11.26
C ASN A 223 -30.03 19.46 10.32
N LYS A 224 -28.79 19.83 10.71
CA LYS A 224 -27.61 19.59 9.88
C LYS A 224 -27.32 18.10 9.70
N LEU A 225 -27.44 17.33 10.78
CA LEU A 225 -27.29 15.87 10.76
C LEU A 225 -28.29 15.21 9.81
N SER A 226 -29.54 15.69 9.80
CA SER A 226 -30.60 15.13 8.94
C SER A 226 -30.36 15.41 7.46
N GLU A 227 -29.90 16.63 7.13
CA GLU A 227 -29.51 17.00 5.76
C GLU A 227 -28.32 16.16 5.27
N GLU A 228 -27.32 15.94 6.14
CA GLU A 228 -26.15 15.13 5.80
C GLU A 228 -26.50 13.64 5.62
N ILE A 229 -27.34 13.06 6.49
CA ILE A 229 -27.86 11.69 6.32
C ILE A 229 -28.59 11.54 4.99
N ALA A 230 -29.44 12.50 4.63
CA ALA A 230 -30.18 12.48 3.37
C ALA A 230 -29.22 12.53 2.16
N GLN A 231 -28.21 13.39 2.21
CA GLN A 231 -27.18 13.51 1.18
C GLN A 231 -26.36 12.22 1.03
N LEU A 232 -25.87 11.64 2.13
CA LEU A 232 -25.12 10.38 2.08
C LEU A 232 -25.98 9.21 1.61
N SER A 233 -27.28 9.21 1.94
CA SER A 233 -28.24 8.21 1.46
C SER A 233 -28.42 8.29 -0.05
N GLU A 234 -28.53 9.51 -0.62
CA GLU A 234 -28.57 9.70 -2.08
C GLU A 234 -27.30 9.12 -2.74
N TYR A 235 -26.13 9.38 -2.15
CA TYR A 235 -24.86 8.88 -2.69
C TYR A 235 -24.75 7.36 -2.59
N ARG A 236 -25.22 6.77 -1.49
CA ARG A 236 -25.28 5.31 -1.30
C ARG A 236 -26.19 4.67 -2.34
N ASP A 237 -27.35 5.26 -2.59
CA ASP A 237 -28.34 4.70 -3.52
C ASP A 237 -27.85 4.84 -4.98
N LEU A 238 -27.20 5.95 -5.32
CA LEU A 238 -26.46 6.08 -6.58
C LEU A 238 -25.36 5.02 -6.71
N ALA A 239 -24.55 4.82 -5.67
CA ALA A 239 -23.50 3.79 -5.67
C ALA A 239 -24.05 2.37 -5.87
N LYS A 240 -25.21 2.05 -5.26
CA LYS A 240 -25.90 0.76 -5.45
C LYS A 240 -26.51 0.59 -6.84
N SER A 241 -26.87 1.69 -7.50
CA SER A 241 -27.43 1.64 -8.87
C SER A 241 -26.39 1.28 -9.94
N ILE A 242 -25.10 1.47 -9.63
CA ILE A 242 -24.00 1.15 -10.54
C ILE A 242 -23.78 -0.36 -10.54
N THR A 243 -24.23 -1.02 -11.61
CA THR A 243 -24.14 -2.49 -11.78
C THR A 243 -22.96 -2.92 -12.67
N SER A 244 -22.39 -2.00 -13.44
CA SER A 244 -21.25 -2.23 -14.32
C SER A 244 -20.19 -1.17 -14.07
N ASN A 245 -18.92 -1.57 -14.00
CA ASN A 245 -17.81 -0.68 -13.74
C ASN A 245 -16.83 -0.68 -14.92
N ALA A 246 -16.53 0.52 -15.44
CA ALA A 246 -15.72 0.68 -16.66
C ALA A 246 -14.30 0.11 -16.50
N LYS A 247 -13.73 0.23 -15.30
CA LYS A 247 -12.39 -0.29 -14.97
C LYS A 247 -12.36 -1.81 -14.94
N GLY A 248 -13.41 -2.45 -14.42
CA GLY A 248 -13.58 -3.90 -14.48
C GLY A 248 -13.66 -4.43 -15.92
N GLN A 249 -14.40 -3.74 -16.80
CA GLN A 249 -14.43 -4.12 -18.23
C GLN A 249 -13.07 -3.94 -18.90
N ALA A 250 -12.35 -2.86 -18.58
CA ALA A 250 -10.99 -2.65 -19.06
C ALA A 250 -10.03 -3.75 -18.56
N LEU A 251 -10.24 -4.27 -17.33
CA LEU A 251 -9.47 -5.39 -16.79
C LEU A 251 -9.62 -6.65 -17.64
N LEU A 252 -10.85 -7.02 -18.00
CA LEU A 252 -11.07 -8.22 -18.83
C LEU A 252 -10.34 -8.14 -20.17
N VAL A 253 -10.38 -6.96 -20.81
CA VAL A 253 -9.72 -6.71 -22.10
C VAL A 253 -8.20 -6.81 -21.97
N VAL A 254 -7.61 -6.18 -20.96
CA VAL A 254 -6.15 -6.16 -20.82
C VAL A 254 -5.59 -7.47 -20.27
N LEU A 255 -6.35 -8.16 -19.41
CA LEU A 255 -5.96 -9.45 -18.86
C LEU A 255 -5.71 -10.47 -19.99
N GLU A 256 -6.63 -10.58 -20.95
CA GLU A 256 -6.47 -11.51 -22.07
C GLU A 256 -5.25 -11.17 -22.94
N LYS A 257 -5.03 -9.87 -23.20
CA LYS A 257 -3.85 -9.39 -23.93
C LYS A 257 -2.56 -9.72 -23.20
N ALA A 258 -2.51 -9.47 -21.89
CA ALA A 258 -1.35 -9.72 -21.05
C ALA A 258 -1.03 -11.21 -20.97
N LEU A 259 -2.03 -12.07 -20.73
CA LEU A 259 -1.86 -13.53 -20.71
C LEU A 259 -1.37 -14.06 -22.07
N THR A 260 -1.97 -13.59 -23.18
CA THR A 260 -1.55 -13.98 -24.53
C THR A 260 -0.09 -13.56 -24.82
N MET A 261 0.31 -12.37 -24.39
CA MET A 261 1.69 -11.89 -24.53
C MET A 261 2.66 -12.77 -23.73
N THR A 262 2.31 -13.08 -22.49
CA THR A 262 3.11 -13.93 -21.62
C THR A 262 3.28 -15.34 -22.17
N GLU A 263 2.23 -15.95 -22.74
CA GLU A 263 2.34 -17.26 -23.40
C GLU A 263 3.33 -17.22 -24.58
N ARG A 264 3.31 -16.15 -25.38
CA ARG A 264 4.28 -15.97 -26.48
C ARG A 264 5.72 -15.83 -26.00
N LEU A 265 5.91 -15.29 -24.79
CA LEU A 265 7.20 -15.16 -24.12
C LEU A 265 7.62 -16.44 -23.37
N GLY A 266 6.83 -17.52 -23.42
CA GLY A 266 7.13 -18.79 -22.75
C GLY A 266 6.67 -18.89 -21.29
N GLY A 267 5.93 -17.89 -20.79
CA GLY A 267 5.36 -17.87 -19.45
C GLY A 267 4.06 -18.66 -19.32
N GLN A 268 3.67 -18.95 -18.08
CA GLN A 268 2.39 -19.60 -17.76
C GLN A 268 1.23 -18.59 -17.84
N ARG A 269 0.01 -19.04 -18.19
CA ARG A 269 -1.22 -18.24 -18.05
C ARG A 269 -1.61 -18.07 -16.58
N LYS A 270 -0.83 -17.28 -15.86
CA LYS A 270 -1.09 -16.92 -14.48
C LYS A 270 -0.94 -15.41 -14.33
N ALA A 271 -1.90 -14.80 -13.64
CA ALA A 271 -1.90 -13.38 -13.34
C ALA A 271 -2.15 -13.11 -11.86
N VAL A 272 -1.48 -12.09 -11.34
CA VAL A 272 -1.70 -11.57 -9.99
C VAL A 272 -2.30 -10.18 -10.13
N VAL A 273 -3.47 -9.97 -9.52
CA VAL A 273 -4.17 -8.69 -9.49
C VAL A 273 -4.08 -8.11 -8.09
N PHE A 274 -3.44 -6.95 -7.95
CA PHE A 274 -3.39 -6.21 -6.70
C PHE A 274 -4.48 -5.13 -6.66
N THR A 275 -5.22 -5.08 -5.55
CA THR A 275 -6.26 -4.10 -5.24
C THR A 275 -6.10 -3.65 -3.79
N GLU A 276 -6.45 -2.41 -3.45
CA GLU A 276 -6.32 -1.95 -2.07
C GLU A 276 -7.46 -2.44 -1.17
N SER A 277 -8.64 -2.71 -1.74
CA SER A 277 -9.84 -3.07 -0.98
C SER A 277 -10.21 -4.55 -1.09
N CYS A 278 -10.56 -5.17 0.05
CA CYS A 278 -11.21 -6.49 0.10
C CYS A 278 -12.58 -6.50 -0.61
N ARG A 279 -13.29 -5.36 -0.65
CA ARG A 279 -14.58 -5.28 -1.35
C ARG A 279 -14.40 -5.30 -2.86
N THR A 280 -13.43 -4.53 -3.36
CA THR A 280 -13.03 -4.57 -4.77
C THR A 280 -12.50 -5.96 -5.13
N GLN A 281 -11.74 -6.62 -4.24
CA GLN A 281 -11.28 -7.99 -4.43
C GLN A 281 -12.44 -8.98 -4.66
N GLN A 282 -13.51 -8.92 -3.85
CA GLN A 282 -14.68 -9.79 -4.04
C GLN A 282 -15.36 -9.54 -5.39
N TYR A 283 -15.59 -8.28 -5.73
CA TYR A 283 -16.15 -7.93 -7.03
C TYR A 283 -15.31 -8.42 -8.21
N LEU A 284 -14.00 -8.25 -8.13
CA LEU A 284 -13.10 -8.73 -9.17
C LEU A 284 -13.17 -10.25 -9.30
N GLN A 285 -13.32 -10.98 -8.20
CA GLN A 285 -13.58 -12.41 -8.24
C GLN A 285 -14.88 -12.68 -9.00
N ASP A 286 -15.99 -12.08 -8.60
CA ASP A 286 -17.30 -12.32 -9.23
C ASP A 286 -17.28 -12.00 -10.73
N LEU A 287 -16.66 -10.87 -11.10
CA LEU A 287 -16.48 -10.44 -12.49
C LEU A 287 -15.67 -11.45 -13.31
N LEU A 288 -14.53 -11.89 -12.78
CA LEU A 288 -13.65 -12.85 -13.46
C LEU A 288 -14.31 -14.22 -13.57
N GLU A 289 -15.04 -14.67 -12.55
CA GLU A 289 -15.77 -15.93 -12.56
C GLU A 289 -16.90 -15.92 -13.59
N ALA A 290 -17.64 -14.82 -13.71
CA ALA A 290 -18.63 -14.63 -14.75
C ALA A 290 -18.02 -14.56 -16.17
N SER A 291 -16.74 -14.23 -16.28
CA SER A 291 -16.03 -13.98 -17.54
C SER A 291 -15.06 -15.10 -17.95
N GLY A 292 -15.32 -16.34 -17.52
CA GLY A 292 -14.58 -17.52 -17.97
C GLY A 292 -13.53 -18.07 -17.00
N TYR A 293 -13.36 -17.46 -15.82
CA TYR A 293 -12.45 -17.94 -14.77
C TYR A 293 -13.19 -18.60 -13.59
N ALA A 294 -14.40 -19.11 -13.83
CA ALA A 294 -15.22 -19.78 -12.81
C ALA A 294 -14.44 -20.90 -12.09
N GLY A 295 -14.30 -20.81 -10.77
CA GLY A 295 -13.55 -21.80 -10.00
C GLY A 295 -12.02 -21.67 -10.09
N ARG A 296 -11.49 -20.78 -10.93
CA ARG A 296 -10.05 -20.62 -11.22
C ARG A 296 -9.42 -19.37 -10.61
N THR A 297 -10.13 -18.72 -9.68
CA THR A 297 -9.64 -17.56 -8.91
C THR A 297 -9.24 -17.97 -7.48
N VAL A 298 -8.29 -17.24 -6.90
CA VAL A 298 -7.88 -17.36 -5.49
C VAL A 298 -7.82 -15.95 -4.88
N LEU A 299 -8.32 -15.80 -3.65
CA LEU A 299 -8.24 -14.56 -2.89
C LEU A 299 -7.12 -14.64 -1.85
N LEU A 300 -6.35 -13.56 -1.68
CA LEU A 300 -5.37 -13.42 -0.62
C LEU A 300 -5.54 -12.04 0.03
N ASN A 301 -5.83 -12.00 1.32
CA ASN A 301 -5.98 -10.76 2.08
C ASN A 301 -5.55 -10.99 3.54
N GLY A 302 -5.70 -9.98 4.40
CA GLY A 302 -5.19 -10.05 5.78
C GLY A 302 -5.88 -11.09 6.68
N SER A 303 -7.13 -11.46 6.36
CA SER A 303 -7.96 -12.31 7.23
C SER A 303 -8.34 -13.65 6.60
N ASN A 304 -8.51 -13.70 5.27
CA ASN A 304 -8.89 -14.85 4.47
C ASN A 304 -9.99 -15.71 5.12
N THR A 305 -11.05 -15.05 5.61
CA THR A 305 -12.13 -15.67 6.40
C THR A 305 -13.24 -16.28 5.54
N ASP A 306 -13.19 -16.11 4.22
CA ASP A 306 -14.19 -16.62 3.29
C ASP A 306 -14.20 -18.15 3.23
N ALA A 307 -15.35 -18.71 2.84
CA ALA A 307 -15.57 -20.15 2.84
C ALA A 307 -14.62 -20.90 1.90
N ARG A 308 -14.23 -20.29 0.78
CA ARG A 308 -13.37 -20.91 -0.23
C ARG A 308 -11.92 -20.97 0.24
N SER A 309 -11.40 -19.89 0.82
CA SER A 309 -10.07 -19.88 1.44
C SER A 309 -9.98 -20.92 2.56
N LYS A 310 -11.01 -21.02 3.41
CA LYS A 310 -11.12 -22.06 4.44
C LYS A 310 -11.09 -23.47 3.83
N ALA A 311 -11.83 -23.72 2.75
CA ALA A 311 -11.83 -25.01 2.08
C ALA A 311 -10.46 -25.37 1.49
N ILE A 312 -9.80 -24.43 0.80
CA ILE A 312 -8.44 -24.59 0.26
C ILE A 312 -7.46 -24.93 1.39
N TYR A 313 -7.56 -24.23 2.52
CA TYR A 313 -6.71 -24.46 3.68
C TYR A 313 -6.90 -25.85 4.29
N GLN A 314 -8.15 -26.32 4.43
CA GLN A 314 -8.42 -27.67 4.95
C GLN A 314 -7.91 -28.77 4.00
N GLU A 315 -8.10 -28.60 2.69
CA GLU A 315 -7.54 -29.50 1.66
C GLU A 315 -6.01 -29.56 1.78
N TRP A 316 -5.36 -28.40 1.84
CA TRP A 316 -3.90 -28.30 1.95
C TRP A 316 -3.36 -28.90 3.26
N LEU A 317 -4.03 -28.68 4.39
CA LEU A 317 -3.66 -29.27 5.68
C LEU A 317 -3.76 -30.80 5.66
N ALA A 318 -4.78 -31.34 5.00
CA ALA A 318 -4.95 -32.79 4.87
C ALA A 318 -3.82 -33.40 4.03
N GLU A 319 -3.45 -32.74 2.92
CA GLU A 319 -2.35 -33.16 2.04
C GLU A 319 -0.98 -33.10 2.72
N HIS A 320 -0.77 -32.09 3.58
CA HIS A 320 0.54 -31.82 4.21
C HIS A 320 0.64 -32.25 5.67
N LYS A 321 -0.31 -33.05 6.15
CA LYS A 321 -0.39 -33.48 7.55
C LYS A 321 0.90 -34.19 7.98
N GLY A 322 1.51 -33.71 9.06
CA GLY A 322 2.75 -34.28 9.61
C GLY A 322 4.02 -33.91 8.83
N SER A 323 3.91 -33.06 7.80
CA SER A 323 5.08 -32.51 7.11
C SER A 323 5.58 -31.24 7.79
N ALA A 324 6.86 -30.90 7.57
CA ALA A 324 7.47 -29.66 8.03
C ALA A 324 6.90 -28.40 7.35
N ARG A 325 6.02 -28.53 6.34
CA ARG A 325 5.36 -27.39 5.70
C ARG A 325 4.27 -26.78 6.58
N VAL A 326 3.67 -27.56 7.47
CA VAL A 326 2.68 -27.07 8.43
C VAL A 326 3.43 -26.41 9.58
N SER A 327 3.41 -25.09 9.64
CA SER A 327 4.13 -24.30 10.64
C SER A 327 3.43 -24.29 12.00
N GLY A 328 2.14 -24.65 12.04
CA GLY A 328 1.29 -24.51 13.23
C GLY A 328 0.73 -23.10 13.42
N SER A 329 1.19 -22.13 12.61
CA SER A 329 0.62 -20.80 12.53
C SER A 329 -0.45 -20.76 11.45
N LYS A 330 -1.72 -20.71 11.87
CA LYS A 330 -2.87 -20.66 10.95
C LYS A 330 -2.75 -19.56 9.88
N PRO A 331 -2.34 -18.31 10.18
CA PRO A 331 -2.15 -17.29 9.15
C PRO A 331 -1.07 -17.64 8.12
N ALA A 332 0.07 -18.19 8.56
CA ALA A 332 1.17 -18.56 7.67
C ALA A 332 0.78 -19.75 6.78
N ASP A 333 0.17 -20.77 7.39
CA ASP A 333 -0.27 -21.98 6.68
C ASP A 333 -1.42 -21.66 5.70
N MET A 334 -2.34 -20.76 6.06
CA MET A 334 -3.37 -20.24 5.15
C MET A 334 -2.74 -19.57 3.93
N LYS A 335 -1.77 -18.68 4.15
CA LYS A 335 -1.06 -17.99 3.06
C LYS A 335 -0.35 -18.99 2.14
N ALA A 336 0.32 -19.98 2.70
CA ALA A 336 0.97 -21.05 1.96
C ALA A 336 -0.03 -21.87 1.12
N ALA A 337 -1.16 -22.25 1.72
CA ALA A 337 -2.22 -23.00 1.03
C ALA A 337 -2.80 -22.24 -0.18
N LEU A 338 -3.05 -20.95 -0.04
CA LEU A 338 -3.57 -20.11 -1.12
C LEU A 338 -2.54 -19.92 -2.25
N VAL A 339 -1.27 -19.70 -1.91
CA VAL A 339 -0.19 -19.58 -2.90
C VAL A 339 0.04 -20.92 -3.61
N ASP A 340 -0.02 -22.05 -2.93
CA ASP A 340 0.10 -23.37 -3.53
C ASP A 340 -1.09 -23.68 -4.45
N ARG A 341 -2.31 -23.31 -4.04
CA ARG A 341 -3.51 -23.41 -4.88
C ARG A 341 -3.35 -22.58 -6.16
N PHE A 342 -2.84 -21.36 -6.04
CA PHE A 342 -2.55 -20.50 -7.19
C PHE A 342 -1.43 -21.05 -8.08
N ARG A 343 -0.42 -21.69 -7.50
CA ARG A 343 0.67 -22.35 -8.25
C ARG A 343 0.18 -23.56 -9.03
N SER A 344 -0.79 -24.30 -8.51
CA SER A 344 -1.37 -25.49 -9.16
C SER A 344 -2.14 -25.16 -10.44
N GLU A 345 -2.54 -26.17 -11.21
CA GLU A 345 -3.41 -26.01 -12.38
C GLU A 345 -4.85 -25.65 -12.02
N LYS A 346 -5.21 -25.71 -10.73
CA LYS A 346 -6.59 -25.46 -10.29
C LYS A 346 -6.94 -23.96 -10.19
N ALA A 347 -6.03 -23.04 -10.54
CA ALA A 347 -6.27 -21.59 -10.53
C ALA A 347 -5.33 -20.85 -11.49
N ASP A 348 -5.83 -19.75 -12.07
CA ASP A 348 -5.10 -18.89 -13.02
C ASP A 348 -4.91 -17.47 -12.52
N ILE A 349 -5.77 -17.01 -11.61
CA ILE A 349 -5.75 -15.63 -11.13
C ILE A 349 -5.71 -15.60 -9.61
N LEU A 350 -4.69 -14.93 -9.08
CA LEU A 350 -4.63 -14.54 -7.68
C LEU A 350 -5.05 -13.08 -7.57
N ILE A 351 -6.08 -12.79 -6.79
CA ILE A 351 -6.47 -11.42 -6.45
C ILE A 351 -5.99 -11.17 -5.03
N SER A 352 -5.10 -10.20 -4.85
CA SER A 352 -4.44 -9.93 -3.58
C SER A 352 -4.69 -8.51 -3.12
N THR A 353 -4.91 -8.31 -1.82
CA THR A 353 -4.69 -6.99 -1.20
C THR A 353 -3.21 -6.76 -0.90
N GLU A 354 -2.88 -5.65 -0.23
CA GLU A 354 -1.50 -5.37 0.20
C GLU A 354 -0.90 -6.46 1.09
N ALA A 355 -1.73 -7.31 1.71
CA ALA A 355 -1.27 -8.46 2.48
C ALA A 355 -0.40 -9.45 1.66
N GLY A 356 -0.55 -9.48 0.33
CA GLY A 356 0.30 -10.25 -0.58
C GLY A 356 1.45 -9.46 -1.22
N GLY A 357 1.57 -8.16 -0.94
CA GLY A 357 2.71 -7.34 -1.37
C GLY A 357 4.03 -7.78 -0.70
N GLU A 358 3.94 -8.47 0.44
CA GLU A 358 5.07 -8.92 1.25
C GLU A 358 5.03 -10.42 1.54
N GLY A 359 6.20 -11.00 1.83
CA GLY A 359 6.31 -12.36 2.40
C GLY A 359 5.77 -13.51 1.53
N ILE A 360 5.55 -13.31 0.22
CA ILE A 360 5.19 -14.39 -0.73
C ILE A 360 6.12 -14.45 -1.93
N ASN A 361 6.23 -15.64 -2.52
CA ASN A 361 6.98 -15.90 -3.75
C ASN A 361 6.02 -16.21 -4.90
N LEU A 362 5.96 -15.30 -5.88
CA LEU A 362 5.10 -15.41 -7.06
C LEU A 362 5.92 -15.48 -8.37
N GLN A 363 7.20 -15.89 -8.32
CA GLN A 363 8.10 -15.96 -9.50
C GLN A 363 7.67 -16.97 -10.59
N PHE A 364 6.70 -17.83 -10.31
CA PHE A 364 6.09 -18.69 -11.33
C PHE A 364 5.04 -17.95 -12.17
N CYS A 365 4.55 -16.81 -11.67
CA CYS A 365 3.72 -15.87 -12.41
C CYS A 365 4.62 -14.95 -13.24
N SER A 366 4.06 -14.36 -14.30
CA SER A 366 4.75 -13.35 -15.12
C SER A 366 3.83 -12.20 -15.55
N VAL A 367 2.56 -12.21 -15.12
CA VAL A 367 1.63 -11.09 -15.29
C VAL A 367 1.29 -10.52 -13.91
N LEU A 368 1.58 -9.24 -13.73
CA LEU A 368 1.17 -8.48 -12.55
C LEU A 368 0.27 -7.33 -12.99
N ILE A 369 -0.87 -7.19 -12.33
CA ILE A 369 -1.85 -6.16 -12.62
C ILE A 369 -2.04 -5.35 -11.35
N ASN A 370 -1.63 -4.08 -11.37
CA ASN A 370 -2.02 -3.11 -10.37
C ASN A 370 -3.39 -2.57 -10.76
N TYR A 371 -4.46 -3.19 -10.23
CA TYR A 371 -5.81 -2.68 -10.44
C TYR A 371 -5.91 -1.27 -9.86
N ASP A 372 -5.41 -1.10 -8.63
CA ASP A 372 -5.21 0.20 -8.01
C ASP A 372 -3.71 0.48 -7.93
N LEU A 373 -3.31 1.66 -8.41
CA LEU A 373 -1.91 2.10 -8.39
C LEU A 373 -1.65 2.87 -7.09
N PRO A 374 -0.81 2.34 -6.18
CA PRO A 374 -0.39 3.07 -4.99
C PRO A 374 0.24 4.40 -5.34
N TRP A 375 -0.08 5.43 -4.57
CA TRP A 375 0.57 6.74 -4.67
C TRP A 375 2.04 6.70 -4.20
N ASN A 376 2.42 5.67 -3.43
CA ASN A 376 3.79 5.41 -3.01
C ASN A 376 4.51 4.48 -4.01
N PRO A 377 5.57 4.94 -4.71
CA PRO A 377 6.35 4.11 -5.63
C PRO A 377 6.98 2.86 -5.00
N GLN A 378 7.34 2.92 -3.71
CA GLN A 378 7.94 1.77 -3.01
C GLN A 378 6.96 0.60 -2.93
N LYS A 379 5.67 0.86 -2.66
CA LYS A 379 4.63 -0.19 -2.66
C LYS A 379 4.49 -0.83 -4.04
N VAL A 380 4.56 -0.02 -5.10
CA VAL A 380 4.54 -0.52 -6.48
C VAL A 380 5.71 -1.46 -6.75
N GLU A 381 6.93 -1.06 -6.40
CA GLU A 381 8.13 -1.89 -6.58
C GLU A 381 8.11 -3.14 -5.69
N GLN A 382 7.60 -3.08 -4.47
CA GLN A 382 7.44 -4.26 -3.61
C GLN A 382 6.49 -5.30 -4.21
N ARG A 383 5.36 -4.85 -4.77
CA ARG A 383 4.42 -5.69 -5.52
C ARG A 383 5.10 -6.31 -6.73
N ILE A 384 5.79 -5.51 -7.55
CA ILE A 384 6.51 -5.98 -8.75
C ILE A 384 7.59 -7.00 -8.36
N GLY A 385 8.34 -6.75 -7.29
CA GLY A 385 9.35 -7.63 -6.75
C GLY A 385 8.82 -9.00 -6.29
N ARG A 386 7.50 -9.19 -6.10
CA ARG A 386 6.93 -10.52 -5.84
C ARG A 386 7.04 -11.46 -7.05
N VAL A 387 7.07 -10.88 -8.24
CA VAL A 387 7.07 -11.57 -9.53
C VAL A 387 8.41 -11.38 -10.26
N HIS A 388 8.94 -10.15 -10.30
CA HIS A 388 10.18 -9.78 -10.99
C HIS A 388 11.35 -9.67 -10.00
N ARG A 389 12.05 -10.78 -9.79
CA ARG A 389 13.27 -10.84 -8.96
C ARG A 389 14.17 -12.02 -9.38
N TYR A 390 15.35 -12.13 -8.78
CA TYR A 390 16.34 -13.16 -9.12
C TYR A 390 15.74 -14.57 -9.11
N GLY A 391 15.90 -15.30 -10.22
CA GLY A 391 15.31 -16.64 -10.43
C GLY A 391 14.00 -16.63 -11.21
N GLN A 392 13.46 -15.45 -11.56
CA GLN A 392 12.42 -15.33 -12.56
C GLN A 392 12.97 -15.76 -13.93
N LYS A 393 12.23 -16.64 -14.62
CA LYS A 393 12.65 -17.26 -15.89
C LYS A 393 12.00 -16.63 -17.11
N ASN A 394 10.91 -15.90 -16.93
CA ASN A 394 10.16 -15.26 -18.01
C ASN A 394 10.13 -13.74 -17.83
N ASP A 395 10.03 -13.04 -18.96
CA ASP A 395 9.79 -11.60 -18.96
C ASP A 395 8.45 -11.30 -18.28
N VAL A 396 8.42 -10.20 -17.52
CA VAL A 396 7.27 -9.84 -16.68
C VAL A 396 6.48 -8.72 -17.33
N VAL A 397 5.17 -8.90 -17.45
CA VAL A 397 4.23 -7.89 -17.91
C VAL A 397 3.58 -7.25 -16.68
N VAL A 398 3.72 -5.94 -16.54
CA VAL A 398 3.09 -5.13 -15.49
C VAL A 398 2.00 -4.28 -16.12
N VAL A 399 0.77 -4.40 -15.63
CA VAL A 399 -0.38 -3.62 -16.10
C VAL A 399 -0.80 -2.61 -15.04
N ASN A 400 -0.98 -1.35 -15.44
CA ASN A 400 -1.49 -0.27 -14.58
C ASN A 400 -2.72 0.37 -15.22
N PHE A 401 -3.70 0.81 -14.42
CA PHE A 401 -4.90 1.48 -14.92
C PHE A 401 -4.84 3.00 -14.72
N VAL A 402 -5.33 3.75 -15.71
CA VAL A 402 -5.44 5.20 -15.63
C VAL A 402 -6.83 5.67 -16.03
N ASN A 403 -7.43 6.48 -15.16
CA ASN A 403 -8.69 7.15 -15.44
C ASN A 403 -8.44 8.36 -16.34
N ARG A 404 -8.79 8.27 -17.63
CA ARG A 404 -8.58 9.37 -18.58
C ARG A 404 -9.42 10.60 -18.26
N LYS A 405 -10.54 10.44 -17.57
CA LYS A 405 -11.47 11.55 -17.28
C LYS A 405 -10.98 12.43 -16.13
N ASN A 406 -10.28 11.86 -15.16
CA ASN A 406 -9.76 12.59 -13.99
C ASN A 406 -8.35 13.17 -14.26
N PRO A 407 -8.18 14.51 -14.32
CA PRO A 407 -6.88 15.14 -14.51
C PRO A 407 -5.85 14.80 -13.45
N ALA A 408 -6.28 14.69 -12.18
CA ALA A 408 -5.40 14.35 -11.09
C ALA A 408 -4.88 12.91 -11.23
N ASP A 409 -5.73 11.93 -11.58
CA ASP A 409 -5.28 10.55 -11.81
C ASP A 409 -4.25 10.47 -12.95
N ARG A 410 -4.43 11.25 -14.03
CA ARG A 410 -3.44 11.31 -15.12
C ARG A 410 -2.09 11.84 -14.65
N ARG A 411 -2.09 12.91 -13.84
CA ARG A 411 -0.84 13.50 -13.31
C ARG A 411 -0.19 12.61 -12.25
N VAL A 412 -0.96 11.94 -11.39
CA VAL A 412 -0.43 10.92 -10.46
C VAL A 412 0.25 9.81 -11.26
N PHE A 413 -0.40 9.28 -12.29
CA PHE A 413 0.21 8.25 -13.13
C PHE A 413 1.48 8.76 -13.81
N GLN A 414 1.47 9.96 -14.39
CA GLN A 414 2.65 10.53 -15.03
C GLN A 414 3.82 10.69 -14.05
N LEU A 415 3.56 11.22 -12.85
CA LEU A 415 4.56 11.36 -11.81
C LEU A 415 5.13 10.00 -11.41
N LEU A 416 4.28 8.98 -11.23
CA LEU A 416 4.72 7.63 -10.92
C LEU A 416 5.46 6.97 -12.08
N ASP A 417 5.00 7.11 -13.32
CA ASP A 417 5.62 6.53 -14.52
C ASP A 417 6.97 7.17 -14.81
N GLU A 418 7.12 8.49 -14.68
CA GLU A 418 8.41 9.16 -14.79
C GLU A 418 9.37 8.70 -13.70
N LYS A 419 8.88 8.52 -12.46
CA LYS A 419 9.69 7.95 -11.37
C LYS A 419 10.07 6.50 -11.63
N LEU A 420 9.12 5.66 -12.04
CA LEU A 420 9.36 4.27 -12.43
C LEU A 420 10.31 4.17 -13.63
N LYS A 421 10.24 5.10 -14.58
CA LYS A 421 11.14 5.19 -15.73
C LYS A 421 12.52 5.71 -15.37
N LEU A 422 12.61 6.63 -14.41
CA LEU A 422 13.88 6.99 -13.78
C LEU A 422 14.49 5.75 -13.12
N PHE A 423 13.68 4.93 -12.44
CA PHE A 423 14.14 3.64 -11.93
C PHE A 423 14.51 2.67 -13.07
N GLU A 424 13.84 2.74 -14.24
CA GLU A 424 14.14 1.92 -15.44
C GLU A 424 15.42 2.29 -16.19
N GLY A 425 15.60 3.55 -16.56
CA GLY A 425 16.79 4.05 -17.25
C GLY A 425 18.03 4.00 -16.35
N VAL A 426 17.81 4.01 -15.04
CA VAL A 426 18.79 3.76 -13.98
C VAL A 426 18.59 2.34 -13.42
N PHE A 427 18.09 1.36 -14.19
CA PHE A 427 18.17 -0.07 -13.79
C PHE A 427 19.60 -0.63 -13.90
N GLY A 428 20.56 0.24 -14.23
CA GLY A 428 21.87 0.22 -13.61
C GLY A 428 21.77 0.47 -12.10
N ALA A 429 21.55 1.69 -11.62
CA ALA A 429 21.72 2.08 -10.21
C ALA A 429 20.49 2.02 -9.26
N SER A 430 19.50 1.14 -9.47
CA SER A 430 18.26 1.15 -8.66
C SER A 430 18.40 0.42 -7.32
N ASP A 431 18.50 1.22 -6.24
CA ASP A 431 18.03 0.92 -4.86
C ASP A 431 18.36 2.08 -3.89
N GLU A 432 19.38 2.89 -4.19
CA GLU A 432 19.75 4.10 -3.42
C GLU A 432 18.67 5.18 -3.52
N VAL A 433 18.11 5.37 -4.72
CA VAL A 433 17.10 6.40 -4.97
C VAL A 433 15.79 6.10 -4.24
N LEU A 434 15.36 4.83 -4.17
CA LEU A 434 14.10 4.45 -3.51
C LEU A 434 14.10 4.67 -1.99
N GLY A 435 15.23 4.44 -1.31
CA GLY A 435 15.39 4.75 0.13
C GLY A 435 15.74 6.21 0.42
N ALA A 436 16.17 6.96 -0.61
CA ALA A 436 16.60 8.35 -0.53
C ALA A 436 15.61 9.31 -1.22
N ILE A 437 14.35 8.95 -1.40
CA ILE A 437 13.31 9.93 -1.72
C ILE A 437 12.73 10.43 -0.40
N GLU A 438 12.23 11.68 -0.36
CA GLU A 438 11.40 12.17 0.75
C GLU A 438 10.41 11.08 1.18
N GLY A 439 10.19 10.97 2.49
CA GLY A 439 9.48 9.83 3.04
C GLY A 439 8.23 9.47 2.25
N SER A 440 8.02 8.18 1.99
CA SER A 440 6.87 7.70 1.20
C SER A 440 5.51 8.32 1.62
N ILE A 441 5.39 8.68 2.89
CA ILE A 441 4.27 9.39 3.50
C ILE A 441 4.10 10.82 2.94
N ASP A 442 5.18 11.55 2.62
CA ASP A 442 5.10 12.93 2.11
C ASP A 442 4.48 12.98 0.71
N ILE A 443 4.77 12.02 -0.17
CA ILE A 443 4.15 11.96 -1.50
C ILE A 443 2.66 11.66 -1.39
N GLU A 444 2.25 10.66 -0.59
CA GLU A 444 0.83 10.35 -0.39
C GLU A 444 0.08 11.56 0.19
N ARG A 445 0.68 12.25 1.17
CA ARG A 445 0.12 13.46 1.79
C ARG A 445 0.00 14.63 0.81
N ARG A 446 1.04 14.93 0.03
CA ARG A 446 1.00 16.02 -0.96
C ARG A 446 -0.03 15.74 -2.06
N ILE A 447 -0.13 14.52 -2.55
CA ILE A 447 -1.18 14.12 -3.52
C ILE A 447 -2.57 14.31 -2.90
N TYR A 448 -2.75 13.90 -1.63
CA TYR A 448 -4.00 14.14 -0.91
C TYR A 448 -4.32 15.64 -0.80
N GLU A 449 -3.35 16.49 -0.45
CA GLU A 449 -3.54 17.94 -0.34
C GLU A 449 -3.97 18.56 -1.68
N ILE A 450 -3.40 18.09 -2.80
CA ILE A 450 -3.83 18.50 -4.14
C ILE A 450 -5.31 18.15 -4.35
N TYR A 451 -5.70 16.90 -4.05
CA TYR A 451 -7.09 16.44 -4.14
C TYR A 451 -8.05 17.21 -3.22
N GLN A 452 -7.57 17.67 -2.07
CA GLN A 452 -8.36 18.35 -1.07
C GLN A 452 -8.51 19.85 -1.35
N ASN A 453 -7.50 20.49 -1.91
CA ASN A 453 -7.43 21.95 -2.06
C ASN A 453 -7.73 22.43 -3.49
N CYS A 454 -7.43 21.64 -4.51
CA CYS A 454 -7.66 22.04 -5.90
C CYS A 454 -9.15 21.90 -6.27
N ARG A 455 -9.64 22.83 -7.09
CA ARG A 455 -11.04 22.86 -7.56
C ARG A 455 -11.14 22.88 -9.08
N THR A 456 -10.11 23.33 -9.78
CA THR A 456 -10.06 23.36 -11.25
C THR A 456 -8.93 22.52 -11.80
N ASP A 457 -9.08 22.05 -13.04
CA ASP A 457 -8.05 21.30 -13.76
C ASP A 457 -6.71 22.06 -13.82
N LYS A 458 -6.77 23.39 -13.98
CA LYS A 458 -5.57 24.25 -14.01
C LYS A 458 -4.85 24.28 -12.67
N ASP A 459 -5.60 24.31 -11.56
CA ASP A 459 -4.99 24.27 -10.21
C ASP A 459 -4.31 22.93 -9.99
N ILE A 460 -4.96 21.83 -10.39
CA ILE A 460 -4.41 20.48 -10.31
C ILE A 460 -3.11 20.40 -11.11
N GLU A 461 -3.12 20.85 -12.38
CA GLU A 461 -1.93 20.87 -13.23
C GLU A 461 -0.78 21.65 -12.59
N TYR A 462 -1.04 22.88 -12.15
CA TYR A 462 -0.04 23.73 -11.52
C TYR A 462 0.57 23.09 -10.25
N GLN A 463 -0.26 22.54 -9.36
CA GLN A 463 0.24 21.92 -8.12
C GLN A 463 1.03 20.64 -8.39
N PHE A 464 0.64 19.83 -9.38
CA PHE A 464 1.42 18.66 -9.79
C PHE A 464 2.75 19.06 -10.44
N ASP A 465 2.80 20.14 -11.22
CA ASP A 465 4.05 20.66 -11.78
C ASP A 465 5.01 21.13 -10.68
N GLN A 466 4.50 21.83 -9.66
CA GLN A 466 5.29 22.23 -8.48
C GLN A 466 5.79 21.01 -7.70
N LEU A 467 4.94 20.00 -7.51
CA LEU A 467 5.31 18.75 -6.86
C LEU A 467 6.42 18.03 -7.65
N GLN A 468 6.27 17.92 -8.96
CA GLN A 468 7.25 17.30 -9.85
C GLN A 468 8.60 18.02 -9.78
N GLN A 469 8.60 19.36 -9.89
CA GLN A 469 9.81 20.17 -9.80
C GLN A 469 10.52 19.99 -8.45
N SER A 470 9.78 20.07 -7.34
CA SER A 470 10.32 19.85 -5.99
C SER A 470 10.99 18.46 -5.85
N LEU A 471 10.37 17.43 -6.44
CA LEU A 471 10.91 16.08 -6.43
C LEU A 471 12.13 15.91 -7.34
N GLU A 472 12.19 16.60 -8.48
CA GLU A 472 13.34 16.60 -9.39
C GLU A 472 14.55 17.31 -8.77
N GLU A 473 14.35 18.48 -8.16
CA GLU A 473 15.39 19.23 -7.45
C GLU A 473 16.00 18.39 -6.32
N THR A 474 15.15 17.68 -5.57
CA THR A 474 15.59 16.77 -4.50
C THR A 474 16.40 15.60 -5.05
N LEU A 475 15.98 15.00 -6.17
CA LEU A 475 16.71 13.92 -6.83
C LEU A 475 18.08 14.41 -7.34
N ALA A 476 18.13 15.53 -8.05
CA ALA A 476 19.36 16.06 -8.62
C ALA A 476 20.40 16.40 -7.54
N ALA A 477 19.95 17.01 -6.43
CA ALA A 477 20.80 17.29 -5.29
C ALA A 477 21.39 16.00 -4.68
N ARG A 478 20.59 14.93 -4.59
CA ARG A 478 21.02 13.65 -4.02
C ARG A 478 21.85 12.80 -4.97
N GLU A 479 21.59 12.80 -6.27
CA GLU A 479 22.46 12.14 -7.26
C GLU A 479 23.85 12.76 -7.27
N THR A 480 23.93 14.09 -7.12
CA THR A 480 25.21 14.80 -7.00
C THR A 480 25.94 14.36 -5.73
N ALA A 481 25.25 14.33 -4.58
CA ALA A 481 25.83 13.86 -3.31
C ALA A 481 26.22 12.36 -3.33
N ALA A 482 25.45 11.51 -4.02
CA ALA A 482 25.75 10.08 -4.16
C ALA A 482 26.99 9.86 -5.05
N ARG A 483 27.12 10.63 -6.14
CA ARG A 483 28.33 10.62 -6.98
C ARG A 483 29.57 11.12 -6.25
N GLU A 484 29.43 12.17 -5.45
CA GLU A 484 30.53 12.70 -4.63
C GLU A 484 30.97 11.76 -3.51
N ALA A 485 30.08 10.90 -2.99
CA ALA A 485 30.39 9.91 -1.97
C ALA A 485 30.94 8.58 -2.52
N LEU A 486 30.85 8.35 -3.83
CA LEU A 486 31.36 7.17 -4.53
C LEU A 486 32.72 7.41 -5.24
N LEU A 487 33.20 8.66 -5.26
CA LEU A 487 34.55 9.07 -5.64
C LEU A 487 35.40 9.31 -4.39
#